data_AF-A0A2U1JSA3-F1
#
_entry.id   AF-A0A2U1JSA3-F1
#
_cell.length_a   1.000
_cell.length_b   1.000
_cell.length_c   1.000
_cell.angle_alpha   90.00
_cell.angle_beta   90.00
_cell.angle_gamma   90.00
#
_symmetry.space_group_name_H-M   'P 1'
#
loop_
_entity.id
_entity.type
_entity.pdbx_description
1 polymer ?
#
loop_
_entity_poly.entity_id
_entity_poly.type
_entity_poly.pdbx_seq_one_letter_code
_entity_poly.pdbx_strand_id
1 'polypeptide(L)'
;MASTSDIKNGLCIKYNNDIYKIIEFLHVKPGKGPAFVRTKLRSLSNGKVLDNTFSAGHKIEEVRVENHKFQFLYPEGDLFHFMNVETFEQISLNKSILDSPDLLKEGENVMVSINTETDLPLSVDMPASVILEVTYAEPGIKGNTATNATKSATVETGATVNVPLFINEGDKIKIDTASGSYMERVKA
;
A
#
# COMPACT_ATOMS: atom_id res chain seq x y z
N MET A 1 23.78 15.82 -9.96
CA MET A 1 22.50 16.32 -9.42
C MET A 1 21.55 16.40 -10.58
N ALA A 2 20.43 15.69 -10.49
CA ALA A 2 19.39 15.75 -11.50
C ALA A 2 18.74 17.14 -11.52
N SER A 3 18.14 17.46 -12.65
CA SER A 3 17.40 18.70 -12.87
C SER A 3 15.94 18.38 -13.15
N THR A 4 15.09 19.40 -13.24
CA THR A 4 13.70 19.24 -13.68
C THR A 4 13.53 18.58 -15.06
N SER A 5 14.60 18.52 -15.86
CA SER A 5 14.63 17.85 -17.15
C SER A 5 14.63 16.32 -17.02
N ASP A 6 15.13 15.81 -15.90
CA ASP A 6 15.27 14.38 -15.60
C ASP A 6 14.01 13.82 -14.89
N ILE A 7 13.04 14.69 -14.58
CA ILE A 7 11.74 14.31 -14.04
C ILE A 7 11.06 13.32 -14.98
N LYS A 8 10.70 12.18 -14.43
CA LYS A 8 9.90 11.13 -15.07
C LYS A 8 8.94 10.52 -14.06
N ASN A 9 7.85 9.94 -14.55
CA ASN A 9 6.94 9.17 -13.70
C ASN A 9 7.71 8.02 -13.02
N GLY A 10 7.48 7.84 -11.73
CA GLY A 10 8.16 6.85 -10.91
C GLY A 10 9.48 7.31 -10.28
N LEU A 11 10.01 8.48 -10.66
CA LEU A 11 11.20 9.04 -10.00
C LEU A 11 10.88 9.34 -8.53
N CYS A 12 11.76 8.91 -7.62
CA CYS A 12 11.67 9.22 -6.20
C CYS A 12 12.62 10.37 -5.87
N ILE A 13 12.10 11.39 -5.20
CA ILE A 13 12.82 12.63 -4.91
C ILE A 13 12.67 12.98 -3.42
N LYS A 14 13.71 13.55 -2.84
CA LYS A 14 13.63 14.16 -1.51
C LYS A 14 13.08 15.58 -1.65
N TYR A 15 11.98 15.87 -0.96
CA TYR A 15 11.34 17.17 -1.01
C TYR A 15 10.67 17.47 0.33
N ASN A 16 10.88 18.67 0.89
CA ASN A 16 10.33 19.09 2.19
C ASN A 16 10.53 18.07 3.33
N ASN A 17 11.75 17.51 3.45
CA ASN A 17 12.13 16.49 4.44
C ASN A 17 11.37 15.15 4.35
N ASP A 18 10.68 14.89 3.25
CA ASP A 18 10.00 13.63 2.98
C ASP A 18 10.39 13.10 1.59
N ILE A 19 10.14 11.83 1.32
CA ILE A 19 10.45 11.17 0.05
C ILE A 19 9.16 11.05 -0.75
N TYR A 20 9.17 11.62 -1.94
CA TYR A 20 8.02 11.63 -2.84
C TYR A 20 8.31 10.87 -4.11
N LYS A 21 7.34 10.08 -4.58
CA LYS A 21 7.31 9.47 -5.90
C LYS A 21 6.50 10.32 -6.85
N ILE A 22 7.07 10.67 -8.00
CA ILE A 22 6.37 11.44 -9.04
C ILE A 22 5.35 10.53 -9.72
N ILE A 23 4.07 10.84 -9.60
CA ILE A 23 2.97 10.10 -10.26
C ILE A 23 2.78 10.62 -11.68
N GLU A 24 2.77 11.94 -11.83
CA GLU A 24 2.46 12.64 -13.06
C GLU A 24 3.31 13.90 -13.14
N PHE A 25 3.77 14.26 -14.35
CA PHE A 25 4.41 15.54 -14.58
C PHE A 25 3.99 16.16 -15.92
N LEU A 26 4.07 17.49 -16.00
CA LEU A 26 3.77 18.27 -17.19
C LEU A 26 4.81 19.38 -17.35
N HIS A 27 5.61 19.30 -18.42
CA HIS A 27 6.50 20.39 -18.84
C HIS A 27 5.69 21.47 -19.55
N VAL A 28 5.72 22.69 -19.02
CA VAL A 28 5.02 23.84 -19.58
C VAL A 28 6.03 24.90 -20.00
N LYS A 29 5.97 25.27 -21.28
CA LYS A 29 6.71 26.41 -21.85
C LYS A 29 5.70 27.51 -22.20
N PRO A 30 5.46 28.48 -21.31
CA PRO A 30 4.50 29.55 -21.59
C PRO A 30 5.04 30.43 -22.73
N GLY A 31 4.15 30.95 -23.58
CA GLY A 31 4.54 31.87 -24.67
C GLY A 31 5.19 33.16 -24.17
N LYS A 32 4.99 33.50 -22.89
CA LYS A 32 5.67 34.58 -22.17
C LYS A 32 5.99 34.13 -20.74
N GLY A 33 7.27 34.14 -20.36
CA GLY A 33 7.75 33.76 -19.02
C GLY A 33 8.67 32.54 -19.00
N PRO A 34 9.26 32.19 -17.85
CA PRO A 34 10.14 31.04 -17.72
C PRO A 34 9.35 29.71 -17.80
N ALA A 35 9.99 28.67 -18.33
CA ALA A 35 9.42 27.33 -18.33
C ALA A 35 9.34 26.75 -16.90
N PHE A 36 8.36 25.88 -16.67
CA PHE A 36 8.17 25.19 -15.39
C PHE A 36 7.62 23.79 -15.60
N VAL A 37 7.72 22.97 -14.55
CA VAL A 37 7.24 21.60 -14.52
C VAL A 37 6.21 21.47 -13.40
N ARG A 38 4.96 21.14 -13.75
CA ARG A 38 3.95 20.75 -12.76
C ARG A 38 4.10 19.27 -12.47
N THR A 39 4.04 18.88 -11.21
CA THR A 39 4.18 17.49 -10.77
C THR A 39 3.12 17.14 -9.76
N LYS A 40 2.54 15.94 -9.88
CA LYS A 40 1.85 15.27 -8.77
C LYS A 40 2.83 14.34 -8.07
N LEU A 41 3.01 14.57 -6.79
CA LEU A 41 3.95 13.87 -5.93
C LEU A 41 3.16 13.02 -4.94
N ARG A 42 3.43 11.72 -4.84
CA ARG A 42 2.90 10.86 -3.75
C ARG A 42 3.96 10.69 -2.68
N SER A 43 3.69 11.07 -1.44
CA SER A 43 4.59 10.77 -0.33
C SER A 43 4.69 9.25 -0.17
N LEU A 44 5.90 8.73 -0.08
CA LEU A 44 6.15 7.32 0.21
C LEU A 44 5.96 7.00 1.69
N SER A 45 6.02 7.99 2.58
CA SER A 45 5.84 7.78 4.02
C SER A 45 4.39 7.80 4.47
N ASN A 46 3.52 8.58 3.83
CA ASN A 46 2.10 8.71 4.25
C ASN A 46 1.08 8.54 3.12
N GLY A 47 1.53 8.26 1.90
CA GLY A 47 0.66 8.01 0.74
C GLY A 47 -0.08 9.24 0.19
N LYS A 48 0.03 10.43 0.80
CA LYS A 48 -0.68 11.64 0.36
C LYS A 48 -0.15 12.16 -0.97
N VAL A 49 -1.05 12.68 -1.79
CA VAL A 49 -0.71 13.32 -3.06
C VAL A 49 -0.61 14.84 -2.89
N LEU A 50 0.49 15.40 -3.36
CA LEU A 50 0.81 16.83 -3.35
C LEU A 50 1.01 17.31 -4.79
N ASP A 51 0.28 18.35 -5.18
CA ASP A 51 0.55 19.09 -6.40
C ASP A 51 1.66 20.12 -6.13
N ASN A 52 2.78 20.01 -6.84
CA ASN A 52 3.89 20.95 -6.75
C ASN A 52 4.33 21.44 -8.12
N THR A 53 4.92 22.64 -8.20
CA THR A 53 5.48 23.19 -9.43
C THR A 53 6.95 23.55 -9.24
N PHE A 54 7.80 22.99 -10.09
CA PHE A 54 9.24 23.28 -10.11
C PHE A 54 9.58 24.21 -11.27
N SER A 55 10.37 25.26 -11.02
CA SER A 55 10.94 26.09 -12.08
C SER A 55 11.89 25.27 -12.95
N ALA A 56 11.92 25.51 -14.26
CA ALA A 56 12.85 24.79 -15.14
C ALA A 56 14.31 25.02 -14.71
N GLY A 57 15.09 23.95 -14.63
CA GLY A 57 16.47 23.95 -14.16
C GLY A 57 16.63 23.87 -12.63
N HIS A 58 15.54 23.75 -11.87
CA HIS A 58 15.61 23.48 -10.44
C HIS A 58 16.36 22.16 -10.20
N LYS A 59 17.24 22.15 -9.19
CA LYS A 59 18.00 20.96 -8.81
C LYS A 59 17.09 20.00 -8.05
N ILE A 60 17.22 18.72 -8.34
CA ILE A 60 16.46 17.65 -7.73
C ILE A 60 17.42 16.72 -7.00
N GLU A 61 17.07 16.42 -5.76
CA GLU A 61 17.67 15.35 -4.98
C GLU A 61 16.93 14.06 -5.28
N GLU A 62 17.51 13.24 -6.15
CA GLU A 62 16.99 11.90 -6.43
C GLU A 62 17.30 10.99 -5.26
N VAL A 63 16.33 10.15 -4.90
CA VAL A 63 16.51 9.08 -3.92
C VAL A 63 16.31 7.77 -4.65
N ARG A 64 17.29 6.87 -4.56
CA ARG A 64 17.14 5.52 -5.10
C ARG A 64 16.34 4.68 -4.10
N VAL A 65 15.18 4.22 -4.58
CA VAL A 65 14.29 3.33 -3.84
C VAL A 65 14.26 1.99 -4.55
N GLU A 66 14.49 0.92 -3.82
CA GLU A 66 14.42 -0.44 -4.32
C GLU A 66 13.27 -1.19 -3.68
N ASN A 67 12.57 -1.97 -4.51
CA ASN A 67 11.44 -2.75 -4.08
C ASN A 67 11.87 -4.20 -3.96
N HIS A 68 11.85 -4.68 -2.72
CA HIS A 68 12.24 -6.04 -2.38
C HIS A 68 11.01 -6.83 -1.94
N LYS A 69 10.98 -8.12 -2.28
CA LYS A 69 9.90 -9.01 -1.85
C LYS A 69 10.21 -9.57 -0.48
N PHE A 70 9.26 -9.41 0.43
CA PHE A 70 9.34 -9.94 1.77
C PHE A 70 8.14 -10.84 2.05
N GLN A 71 8.37 -11.90 2.82
CA GLN A 71 7.31 -12.74 3.35
C GLN A 71 7.02 -12.31 4.78
N PHE A 72 5.74 -12.09 5.11
CA PHE A 72 5.33 -11.83 6.48
C PHE A 72 5.45 -13.10 7.32
N LEU A 73 6.09 -12.99 8.50
CA LEU A 73 6.29 -14.12 9.40
C LEU A 73 5.26 -14.13 10.52
N TYR A 74 5.29 -13.14 11.41
CA TYR A 74 4.40 -13.02 12.56
C TYR A 74 4.41 -11.58 13.10
N PRO A 75 3.34 -11.15 13.80
CA PRO A 75 3.33 -9.90 14.54
C PRO A 75 3.90 -10.10 15.96
N GLU A 76 4.61 -9.10 16.48
CA GLU A 76 5.10 -9.01 17.86
C GLU A 76 4.78 -7.62 18.44
N GLY A 77 3.65 -7.52 19.16
CA GLY A 77 3.17 -6.24 19.67
C GLY A 77 2.84 -5.26 18.53
N ASP A 78 3.56 -4.13 18.48
CA ASP A 78 3.42 -3.12 17.41
C ASP A 78 4.41 -3.33 16.25
N LEU A 79 5.24 -4.36 16.32
CA LEU A 79 6.20 -4.73 15.28
C LEU A 79 5.69 -5.91 14.46
N PHE A 80 5.96 -5.90 13.18
CA PHE A 80 5.64 -6.95 12.22
C PHE A 80 6.96 -7.45 11.65
N HIS A 81 7.18 -8.76 11.75
CA HIS A 81 8.42 -9.38 11.28
C HIS A 81 8.26 -9.91 9.87
N PHE A 82 9.26 -9.62 9.03
CA PHE A 82 9.29 -9.97 7.63
C PHE A 82 10.61 -10.63 7.28
N MET A 83 10.61 -11.54 6.31
CA MET A 83 11.80 -12.19 5.79
C MET A 83 11.97 -11.91 4.30
N ASN A 84 13.14 -11.43 3.89
CA ASN A 84 13.45 -11.24 2.47
C ASN A 84 13.43 -12.60 1.77
N VAL A 85 12.70 -12.71 0.66
CA VAL A 85 12.53 -13.97 -0.08
C VAL A 85 13.81 -14.38 -0.82
N GLU A 86 14.71 -13.44 -1.10
CA GLU A 86 15.97 -13.67 -1.83
C GLU A 86 17.16 -13.84 -0.88
N THR A 87 17.29 -13.00 0.14
CA THR A 87 18.44 -13.02 1.06
C THR A 87 18.20 -13.78 2.36
N PHE A 88 16.94 -14.14 2.68
CA PHE A 88 16.53 -14.72 3.96
C PHE A 88 16.82 -13.84 5.18
N GLU A 89 17.15 -12.57 4.97
CA GLU A 89 17.34 -11.60 6.06
C GLU A 89 15.99 -11.19 6.65
N GLN A 90 15.93 -11.07 7.98
CA GLN A 90 14.73 -10.66 8.68
C GLN A 90 14.79 -9.18 9.01
N ILE A 91 13.66 -8.49 8.83
CA ILE A 91 13.47 -7.10 9.23
C ILE A 91 12.20 -6.99 10.05
N SER A 92 12.20 -6.03 10.98
CA SER A 92 11.03 -5.71 11.79
C SER A 92 10.53 -4.32 11.40
N LEU A 93 9.25 -4.22 11.05
CA LEU A 93 8.60 -2.98 10.64
C LEU A 93 7.51 -2.61 11.63
N ASN A 94 7.34 -1.31 11.88
CA ASN A 94 6.28 -0.84 12.75
C ASN A 94 4.92 -0.91 12.04
N LYS A 95 3.86 -1.26 12.77
CA LYS A 95 2.46 -1.31 12.28
C LYS A 95 2.04 -0.04 11.53
N SER A 96 2.57 1.13 11.93
CA SER A 96 2.26 2.43 11.31
C SER A 96 2.72 2.60 9.87
N ILE A 97 3.66 1.77 9.38
CA ILE A 97 4.17 1.81 8.00
C ILE A 97 3.30 0.96 7.07
N LEU A 98 2.43 0.10 7.62
CA LEU A 98 1.54 -0.77 6.85
C LEU A 98 0.20 -0.09 6.59
N ASP A 99 -0.29 -0.19 5.35
CA ASP A 99 -1.60 0.36 4.97
C ASP A 99 -2.77 -0.39 5.60
N SER A 100 -2.71 -1.73 5.69
CA SER A 100 -3.78 -2.58 6.23
C SER A 100 -3.24 -3.78 7.01
N PRO A 101 -2.57 -3.53 8.14
CA PRO A 101 -1.89 -4.56 8.93
C PRO A 101 -2.82 -5.67 9.43
N ASP A 102 -4.10 -5.36 9.68
CA ASP A 102 -5.07 -6.32 10.21
C ASP A 102 -5.50 -7.36 9.16
N LEU A 103 -5.27 -7.10 7.88
CA LEU A 103 -5.57 -8.03 6.76
C LEU A 103 -4.36 -8.88 6.36
N LEU A 104 -3.20 -8.67 6.99
CA LEU A 104 -1.98 -9.35 6.62
C LEU A 104 -1.92 -10.74 7.26
N LYS A 105 -1.88 -11.77 6.42
CA LYS A 105 -1.80 -13.18 6.83
C LYS A 105 -0.35 -13.66 6.87
N GLU A 106 -0.01 -14.43 7.89
CA GLU A 106 1.29 -15.11 7.99
C GLU A 106 1.60 -15.94 6.74
N GLY A 107 2.80 -15.79 6.22
CA GLY A 107 3.25 -16.42 4.98
C GLY A 107 2.93 -15.65 3.69
N GLU A 108 2.17 -14.55 3.75
CA GLU A 108 1.86 -13.72 2.58
C GLU A 108 3.07 -12.89 2.15
N ASN A 109 3.22 -12.70 0.83
CA ASN A 109 4.31 -11.90 0.28
C ASN A 109 3.88 -10.44 0.08
N VAL A 110 4.69 -9.52 0.59
CA VAL A 110 4.53 -8.07 0.45
C VAL A 110 5.72 -7.47 -0.28
N MET A 111 5.55 -6.27 -0.83
CA MET A 111 6.62 -5.51 -1.46
C MET A 111 7.05 -4.38 -0.54
N VAL A 112 8.30 -4.41 -0.08
CA VAL A 112 8.85 -3.37 0.80
C VAL A 112 9.72 -2.45 -0.04
N SER A 113 9.39 -1.15 -0.01
CA SER A 113 10.19 -0.11 -0.66
C SER A 113 11.26 0.36 0.32
N ILE A 114 12.53 0.11 0.02
CA ILE A 114 13.68 0.46 0.87
C ILE A 114 14.46 1.60 0.22
N ASN A 115 14.81 2.62 1.01
CA ASN A 115 15.76 3.64 0.59
C ASN A 115 17.18 3.08 0.63
N THR A 116 17.84 2.94 -0.51
CA THR A 116 19.19 2.37 -0.60
C THR A 116 20.29 3.26 0.00
N GLU A 117 20.00 4.55 0.26
CA GLU A 117 20.99 5.45 0.86
C GLU A 117 21.01 5.36 2.39
N THR A 118 19.88 5.03 3.01
CA THR A 118 19.73 4.99 4.46
C THR A 118 19.40 3.60 5.01
N ASP A 119 19.20 2.62 4.12
CA ASP A 119 18.66 1.28 4.40
C ASP A 119 17.36 1.30 5.23
N LEU A 120 16.58 2.39 5.09
CA LEU A 120 15.33 2.55 5.83
C LEU A 120 14.14 2.10 4.97
N PRO A 121 13.27 1.23 5.51
CA PRO A 121 12.01 0.87 4.86
C PRO A 121 11.07 2.08 4.86
N LEU A 122 10.56 2.44 3.69
CA LEU A 122 9.70 3.60 3.49
C LEU A 122 8.23 3.25 3.54
N SER A 123 7.85 2.16 2.86
CA SER A 123 6.47 1.69 2.74
C SER A 123 6.42 0.20 2.49
N VAL A 124 5.31 -0.40 2.89
CA VAL A 124 4.97 -1.80 2.61
C VAL A 124 3.72 -1.83 1.75
N ASP A 125 3.88 -2.21 0.49
CA ASP A 125 2.79 -2.44 -0.43
C ASP A 125 2.31 -3.90 -0.27
N MET A 126 1.10 -4.06 0.24
CA MET A 126 0.42 -5.36 0.27
C MET A 126 -0.10 -5.73 -1.13
N PRO A 127 -0.32 -7.03 -1.41
CA PRO A 127 -1.04 -7.46 -2.60
C PRO A 127 -2.39 -6.74 -2.71
N ALA A 128 -2.85 -6.43 -3.93
CA ALA A 128 -4.12 -5.72 -4.14
C ALA A 128 -5.33 -6.44 -3.53
N SER A 129 -5.23 -7.75 -3.33
CA SER A 129 -6.25 -8.54 -2.65
C SER A 129 -5.60 -9.67 -1.87
N VAL A 130 -6.17 -10.00 -0.71
CA VAL A 130 -5.77 -11.14 0.12
C VAL A 130 -6.90 -12.16 0.19
N ILE A 131 -6.55 -13.43 0.36
CA ILE A 131 -7.52 -14.51 0.55
C ILE A 131 -7.46 -14.94 2.01
N LEU A 132 -8.55 -14.72 2.73
CA LEU A 132 -8.64 -15.05 4.15
C LEU A 132 -9.82 -16.00 4.40
N GLU A 133 -9.63 -16.93 5.33
CA GLU A 133 -10.69 -17.82 5.80
C GLU A 133 -11.57 -17.12 6.84
N VAL A 134 -12.88 -17.32 6.75
CA VAL A 134 -13.85 -16.81 7.72
C VAL A 134 -13.88 -17.72 8.94
N THR A 135 -13.48 -17.20 10.10
CA THR A 135 -13.47 -17.95 11.37
C THR A 135 -14.79 -17.81 12.14
N TYR A 136 -15.48 -16.68 11.98
CA TYR A 136 -16.77 -16.43 12.60
C TYR A 136 -17.65 -15.58 11.70
N ALA A 137 -18.94 -15.88 11.61
CA ALA A 137 -19.89 -15.05 10.85
C ALA A 137 -21.23 -14.97 11.55
N GLU A 138 -21.79 -13.76 11.68
CA GLU A 138 -23.09 -13.58 12.32
C GLU A 138 -24.20 -14.39 11.60
N PRO A 139 -25.19 -14.92 12.34
CA PRO A 139 -26.33 -15.59 11.73
C PRO A 139 -27.10 -14.61 10.84
N GLY A 140 -27.24 -14.93 9.55
CA GLY A 140 -28.00 -14.09 8.63
C GLY A 140 -29.47 -14.00 9.07
N ILE A 141 -29.93 -12.81 9.42
CA ILE A 141 -31.33 -12.58 9.79
C ILE A 141 -32.18 -12.68 8.52
N LYS A 142 -32.90 -13.80 8.36
CA LYS A 142 -33.78 -14.12 7.21
C LYS A 142 -34.86 -13.07 6.88
N GLY A 143 -35.03 -12.03 7.69
CA GLY A 143 -35.98 -10.93 7.48
C GLY A 143 -35.42 -9.70 6.74
N ASN A 144 -34.11 -9.63 6.48
CA ASN A 144 -33.52 -8.53 5.71
C ASN A 144 -33.69 -8.78 4.20
N THR A 145 -34.85 -8.40 3.65
CA THR A 145 -35.16 -8.46 2.21
C THR A 145 -34.55 -7.30 1.40
N ALA A 146 -33.61 -6.54 1.97
CA ALA A 146 -32.89 -5.50 1.24
C ALA A 146 -31.90 -6.14 0.27
N THR A 147 -31.91 -5.68 -0.98
CA THR A 147 -31.22 -6.27 -2.15
C THR A 147 -29.68 -6.31 -2.07
N ASN A 148 -29.07 -5.95 -0.94
CA ASN A 148 -27.63 -5.98 -0.67
C ASN A 148 -27.34 -6.11 0.84
N ALA A 149 -28.11 -6.94 1.55
CA ALA A 149 -27.84 -7.16 2.97
C ALA A 149 -26.45 -7.79 3.17
N THR A 150 -25.61 -7.12 3.95
CA THR A 150 -24.31 -7.62 4.41
C THR A 150 -24.39 -7.97 5.89
N LYS A 151 -23.52 -8.88 6.32
CA LYS A 151 -23.28 -9.21 7.72
C LYS A 151 -21.82 -9.03 8.07
N SER A 152 -21.54 -8.85 9.34
CA SER A 152 -20.19 -8.82 9.86
C SER A 152 -19.62 -10.24 9.94
N ALA A 153 -18.40 -10.45 9.44
CA ALA A 153 -17.65 -11.69 9.57
C ALA A 153 -16.22 -11.41 10.02
N THR A 154 -15.72 -12.25 10.92
CA THR A 154 -14.34 -12.24 11.38
C THR A 154 -13.52 -13.24 10.58
N VAL A 155 -12.35 -12.81 10.12
CA VAL A 155 -11.42 -13.64 9.35
C VAL A 155 -10.28 -14.18 10.23
N GLU A 156 -9.48 -15.10 9.69
CA GLU A 156 -8.37 -15.75 10.41
C GLU A 156 -7.33 -14.80 11.01
N THR A 157 -7.18 -13.58 10.45
CA THR A 157 -6.30 -12.54 11.01
C THR A 157 -6.92 -11.79 12.18
N GLY A 158 -8.19 -12.03 12.51
CA GLY A 158 -8.97 -11.30 13.51
C GLY A 158 -9.63 -10.02 13.00
N ALA A 159 -9.40 -9.63 11.74
CA ALA A 159 -10.08 -8.50 11.13
C ALA A 159 -11.58 -8.79 10.93
N THR A 160 -12.38 -7.72 10.96
CA THR A 160 -13.83 -7.78 10.74
C THR A 160 -14.15 -7.17 9.38
N VAL A 161 -14.85 -7.94 8.54
CA VAL A 161 -15.20 -7.56 7.16
C VAL A 161 -16.68 -7.75 6.91
N ASN A 162 -17.30 -6.81 6.20
CA ASN A 162 -18.70 -6.93 5.77
C ASN A 162 -18.79 -7.88 4.56
N VAL A 163 -19.52 -8.97 4.72
CA VAL A 163 -19.69 -10.02 3.71
C VAL A 163 -21.16 -10.26 3.39
N PRO A 164 -21.49 -10.81 2.21
CA PRO A 164 -22.87 -11.19 1.89
C PRO A 164 -23.45 -12.23 2.86
N LEU A 165 -24.78 -12.23 3.05
CA LEU A 165 -25.46 -13.14 3.99
C LEU A 165 -25.19 -14.63 3.75
N PHE A 166 -24.85 -15.03 2.53
CA PHE A 166 -24.61 -16.43 2.15
C PHE A 166 -23.22 -16.96 2.55
N ILE A 167 -22.30 -16.10 2.98
CA ILE A 167 -20.97 -16.49 3.45
C ILE A 167 -21.09 -17.18 4.80
N ASN A 168 -20.45 -18.33 4.96
CA ASN A 168 -20.46 -19.08 6.22
C ASN A 168 -19.06 -19.21 6.80
N GLU A 169 -18.99 -19.65 8.05
CA GLU A 169 -17.73 -20.04 8.69
C GLU A 169 -17.05 -21.16 7.87
N GLY A 170 -15.74 -21.04 7.69
CA GLY A 170 -14.92 -21.90 6.84
C GLY A 170 -14.89 -21.52 5.36
N ASP A 171 -15.70 -20.56 4.90
CA ASP A 171 -15.58 -20.04 3.53
C ASP A 171 -14.29 -19.20 3.39
N LYS A 172 -13.58 -19.36 2.27
CA LYS A 172 -12.47 -18.48 1.89
C LYS A 172 -12.97 -17.31 1.08
N ILE A 173 -12.67 -16.11 1.53
CA ILE A 173 -13.09 -14.87 0.89
C ILE A 173 -11.88 -14.08 0.42
N LYS A 174 -12.02 -13.44 -0.73
CA LYS A 174 -11.04 -12.51 -1.26
C LYS A 174 -11.45 -11.09 -0.86
N ILE A 175 -10.52 -10.35 -0.28
CA ILE A 175 -10.72 -9.01 0.26
C ILE A 175 -9.76 -8.06 -0.45
N ASP A 176 -10.26 -6.91 -0.86
CA ASP A 176 -9.46 -5.81 -1.39
C ASP A 176 -8.69 -5.14 -0.24
N THR A 177 -7.36 -5.09 -0.31
CA THR A 177 -6.52 -4.58 0.79
C THR A 177 -6.53 -3.07 0.91
N ALA A 178 -6.88 -2.34 -0.15
CA ALA A 178 -6.91 -0.88 -0.13
C ALA A 178 -8.21 -0.34 0.50
N SER A 179 -9.33 -1.04 0.26
CA SER A 179 -10.66 -0.65 0.73
C SER A 179 -11.18 -1.51 1.89
N GLY A 180 -10.54 -2.63 2.19
CA GLY A 180 -11.00 -3.61 3.17
C GLY A 180 -12.32 -4.29 2.81
N SER A 181 -12.75 -4.19 1.54
CA SER A 181 -14.05 -4.66 1.10
C SER A 181 -14.00 -6.09 0.58
N TYR A 182 -15.05 -6.86 0.85
CA TYR A 182 -15.27 -8.16 0.24
C TYR A 182 -15.34 -8.05 -1.30
N MET A 183 -14.59 -8.90 -2.00
CA MET A 183 -14.63 -8.99 -3.47
C MET A 183 -15.44 -10.21 -3.92
N GLU A 184 -15.01 -11.40 -3.52
CA GLU A 184 -15.59 -12.66 -3.98
C GLU A 184 -15.34 -13.80 -2.98
N ARG A 185 -16.15 -14.86 -3.07
CA ARG A 185 -15.90 -16.12 -2.37
C ARG A 185 -15.05 -17.00 -3.26
N VAL A 186 -13.89 -17.39 -2.77
CA VAL A 186 -13.01 -18.34 -3.45
C VAL A 186 -13.64 -19.72 -3.36
N LYS A 187 -13.97 -20.32 -4.50
CA LYS A 187 -14.40 -21.71 -4.55
C LYS A 187 -13.15 -22.59 -4.49
N ALA A 188 -13.18 -23.58 -3.60
CA ALA A 188 -12.18 -24.64 -3.55
C ALA A 188 -12.23 -25.52 -4.80
#